data_AF-A0A7W5T5E1-F1
#
_entry.id   AF-A0A7W5T5E1-F1
#
_cell.length_a   1.000
_cell.length_b   1.000
_cell.length_c   1.000
_cell.angle_alpha   90.00
_cell.angle_beta   90.00
_cell.angle_gamma   90.00
#
_symmetry.space_group_name_H-M   'P 1'
#
loop_
_entity.id
_entity.type
_entity.pdbx_description
1 polymer ?
#
loop_
_entity_poly.entity_id
_entity_poly.type
_entity_poly.pdbx_seq_one_letter_code
_entity_poly.pdbx_strand_id
1 'polypeptide(L)'
;MGNYFQQKTDGHSPCDQTCFVQMTDITFDSENVSLEMGFLELDPNDQRSTRWSVRLGIKHSTGCFSYLATDVWFDTDMWDKFRIDLSSKEPKILKLLDMSEYFRFVIERTATCFEITIQLHEPIISQGTIRLEAHLKSDLDGPFLRNLGDAFGACPKFW
;
A
#
# COMPACT_ATOMS: atom_id res chain seq x y z
N MET A 1 26.89 -61.29 18.73
CA MET A 1 25.42 -61.13 18.75
C MET A 1 25.09 -59.80 19.43
N GLY A 2 24.33 -58.92 18.77
CA GLY A 2 23.62 -57.81 19.42
C GLY A 2 24.28 -56.43 19.38
N ASN A 3 24.13 -55.73 18.25
CA ASN A 3 24.14 -54.25 18.17
C ASN A 3 22.82 -53.71 18.74
N TYR A 4 22.85 -52.57 19.46
CA TYR A 4 21.86 -51.46 19.44
C TYR A 4 22.50 -50.28 20.23
N PHE A 5 23.18 -49.34 19.57
CA PHE A 5 22.70 -48.10 18.92
C PHE A 5 22.27 -46.95 19.88
N GLN A 6 23.17 -45.95 19.90
CA GLN A 6 22.97 -44.49 19.86
C GLN A 6 22.23 -43.76 21.02
N GLN A 7 23.05 -43.00 21.77
CA GLN A 7 22.67 -41.72 22.36
C GLN A 7 22.08 -40.80 21.29
N LYS A 8 20.84 -40.36 21.48
CA LYS A 8 20.26 -39.23 20.74
C LYS A 8 20.59 -37.93 21.47
N THR A 9 21.26 -37.08 20.72
CA THR A 9 21.59 -35.68 20.91
C THR A 9 20.35 -34.79 21.05
N ASP A 10 20.45 -33.80 21.94
CA ASP A 10 19.97 -32.42 21.82
C ASP A 10 18.63 -32.18 21.12
N GLY A 11 17.57 -32.10 21.93
CA GLY A 11 16.30 -31.48 21.55
C GLY A 11 16.23 -30.03 22.01
N HIS A 12 17.10 -29.15 21.50
CA HIS A 12 16.76 -27.73 21.44
C HIS A 12 15.72 -27.58 20.33
N SER A 13 14.45 -27.48 20.71
CA SER A 13 13.39 -27.03 19.82
C SER A 13 13.77 -25.61 19.37
N PRO A 14 14.02 -25.33 18.09
CA PRO A 14 14.02 -23.96 17.64
C PRO A 14 12.56 -23.51 17.76
N CYS A 15 12.32 -22.60 18.69
CA CYS A 15 11.13 -21.77 18.64
C CYS A 15 11.10 -21.21 17.21
N ASP A 16 10.08 -21.59 16.43
CA ASP A 16 9.67 -20.83 15.25
C ASP A 16 9.28 -19.44 15.74
N GLN A 17 10.29 -18.62 15.97
CA GLN A 17 10.19 -17.19 15.83
C GLN A 17 9.97 -16.98 14.34
N THR A 18 8.72 -17.13 13.91
CA THR A 18 8.22 -16.22 12.89
C THR A 18 8.53 -14.83 13.44
N CYS A 19 9.66 -14.29 12.99
CA CYS A 19 9.88 -12.86 13.00
C CYS A 19 8.65 -12.31 12.31
N PHE A 20 7.66 -11.88 13.10
CA PHE A 20 6.74 -10.86 12.68
C PHE A 20 7.64 -9.67 12.38
N VAL A 21 8.15 -9.62 11.14
CA VAL A 21 8.50 -8.37 10.52
C VAL A 21 7.27 -7.51 10.79
N GLN A 22 7.42 -6.48 11.62
CA GLN A 22 6.38 -5.47 11.75
C GLN A 22 6.08 -5.05 10.31
N MET A 23 4.93 -5.49 9.79
CA MET A 23 4.47 -5.11 8.47
C MET A 23 4.31 -3.61 8.56
N THR A 24 5.19 -2.88 7.87
CA THR A 24 5.06 -1.44 7.76
C THR A 24 3.94 -1.21 6.76
N ASP A 25 2.72 -1.13 7.28
CA ASP A 25 1.60 -0.57 6.55
C ASP A 25 2.02 0.81 6.01
N ILE A 26 1.68 1.10 4.76
CA ILE A 26 1.90 2.43 4.20
C ILE A 26 0.79 3.31 4.75
N THR A 27 1.14 4.10 5.76
CA THR A 27 0.23 5.07 6.36
C THR A 27 0.60 6.48 5.95
N PHE A 28 -0.39 7.23 5.51
CA PHE A 28 -0.30 8.62 5.18
C PHE A 28 -1.42 9.39 5.87
N ASP A 29 -1.06 10.43 6.63
CA ASP A 29 -2.01 11.33 7.27
C ASP A 29 -1.74 12.78 6.87
N SER A 30 -2.83 13.47 6.47
CA SER A 30 -2.92 14.92 6.37
C SER A 30 -4.01 15.42 7.31
N GLU A 31 -4.18 16.74 7.41
CA GLU A 31 -5.19 17.36 8.27
C GLU A 31 -6.58 16.75 8.08
N ASN A 32 -6.97 16.52 6.82
CA ASN A 32 -8.33 16.10 6.46
C ASN A 32 -8.42 14.74 5.76
N VAL A 33 -7.29 14.09 5.45
CA VAL A 33 -7.28 12.81 4.70
C VAL A 33 -6.27 11.87 5.32
N SER A 34 -6.69 10.62 5.54
CA SER A 34 -5.85 9.50 5.96
C SER A 34 -5.91 8.38 4.93
N LEU A 35 -4.77 7.82 4.54
CA LEU A 35 -4.66 6.64 3.67
C LEU A 35 -3.81 5.59 4.39
N GLU A 36 -4.33 4.38 4.49
CA GLU A 36 -3.61 3.23 5.05
C GLU A 36 -3.65 2.11 4.02
N MET A 37 -2.49 1.54 3.70
CA MET A 37 -2.37 0.40 2.80
C MET A 37 -1.62 -0.74 3.51
N GLY A 38 -2.30 -1.87 3.71
CA GLY A 38 -1.74 -3.04 4.38
C GLY A 38 -1.61 -4.22 3.43
N PHE A 39 -0.42 -4.82 3.38
CA PHE A 39 -0.16 -6.01 2.57
C PHE A 39 -0.96 -7.21 3.11
N LEU A 40 -1.59 -7.97 2.21
CA LEU A 40 -2.36 -9.15 2.59
C LEU A 40 -1.69 -10.45 2.11
N GLU A 41 -1.46 -10.59 0.80
CA GLU A 41 -0.91 -11.83 0.23
C GLU A 41 -0.31 -11.60 -1.17
N LEU A 42 0.48 -12.56 -1.63
CA LEU A 42 0.87 -12.71 -3.05
C LEU A 42 -0.18 -13.57 -3.75
N ASP A 43 -0.46 -13.30 -5.03
CA ASP A 43 -1.31 -14.20 -5.81
C ASP A 43 -0.58 -15.55 -5.96
N PRO A 44 -1.17 -16.67 -5.49
CA PRO A 44 -0.55 -17.99 -5.63
C PRO A 44 -0.37 -18.44 -7.09
N ASN A 45 -1.10 -17.83 -8.03
CA ASN A 45 -1.04 -18.13 -9.46
C ASN A 45 -0.20 -17.12 -10.25
N ASP A 46 0.09 -15.95 -9.68
CA ASP A 46 0.88 -14.90 -10.32
C ASP A 46 1.75 -14.14 -9.31
N GLN A 47 3.04 -14.49 -9.26
CA GLN A 47 4.00 -13.85 -8.34
C GLN A 47 4.22 -12.35 -8.63
N ARG A 48 3.71 -11.82 -9.74
CA ARG A 48 3.74 -10.39 -10.07
C ARG A 48 2.53 -9.63 -9.55
N SER A 49 1.64 -10.29 -8.81
CA SER A 49 0.43 -9.69 -8.27
C SER A 49 0.42 -9.79 -6.75
N THR A 50 0.14 -8.66 -6.10
CA THR A 50 0.05 -8.55 -4.64
C THR A 50 -1.31 -8.02 -4.24
N ARG A 51 -1.96 -8.62 -3.23
CA ARG A 51 -3.21 -8.14 -2.66
C ARG A 51 -2.95 -7.26 -1.45
N TRP A 52 -3.70 -6.18 -1.38
CA TRP A 52 -3.62 -5.16 -0.35
C TRP A 52 -5.00 -4.82 0.17
N SER A 53 -5.03 -4.43 1.45
CA SER A 53 -6.11 -3.66 2.01
C SER A 53 -5.79 -2.17 1.86
N VAL A 54 -6.80 -1.37 1.54
CA VAL A 54 -6.67 0.08 1.42
C VAL A 54 -7.82 0.75 2.14
N ARG A 55 -7.51 1.57 3.15
CA ARG A 55 -8.45 2.39 3.88
C ARG A 55 -8.23 3.86 3.54
N LEU A 56 -9.25 4.52 3.02
CA LEU A 56 -9.28 5.98 2.85
C LEU A 56 -10.23 6.59 3.87
N GLY A 57 -9.76 7.57 4.62
CA GLY A 57 -10.54 8.39 5.54
C GLY A 57 -10.51 9.86 5.12
N ILE A 58 -11.66 10.53 5.20
CA ILE A 58 -11.82 11.96 4.93
C ILE A 58 -12.54 12.60 6.11
N LYS A 59 -11.92 13.61 6.71
CA LYS A 59 -12.52 14.48 7.73
C LYS A 59 -13.05 15.73 7.03
N HIS A 60 -14.33 16.00 7.22
CA HIS A 60 -15.02 17.18 6.69
C HIS A 60 -15.74 17.89 7.83
N SER A 61 -16.07 19.18 7.65
CA SER A 61 -16.81 19.96 8.66
C SER A 61 -18.15 19.34 9.06
N THR A 62 -18.73 18.51 8.18
CA THR A 62 -20.01 17.83 8.37
C THR A 62 -19.88 16.42 8.93
N GLY A 63 -18.66 15.88 9.11
CA GLY A 63 -18.45 14.53 9.63
C GLY A 63 -17.18 13.85 9.12
N CYS A 64 -17.01 12.59 9.51
CA CYS A 64 -15.91 11.74 9.08
C CYS A 64 -16.44 10.62 8.17
N PHE A 65 -15.83 10.45 7.01
CA PHE A 65 -16.16 9.42 6.04
C PHE A 65 -14.97 8.49 5.90
N SER A 66 -15.19 7.18 5.89
CA SER A 66 -14.12 6.21 5.66
C SER A 66 -14.61 5.04 4.84
N TYR A 67 -13.73 4.51 4.00
CA TYR A 67 -13.99 3.33 3.21
C TYR A 67 -12.76 2.41 3.23
N LEU A 68 -13.00 1.10 3.34
CA LEU A 68 -11.98 0.05 3.38
C LEU A 68 -12.24 -0.93 2.25
N ALA A 69 -11.30 -1.04 1.31
CA ALA A 69 -11.24 -2.10 0.33
C ALA A 69 -10.23 -3.16 0.79
N THR A 70 -10.56 -4.45 0.67
CA THR A 70 -9.64 -5.56 1.00
C THR A 70 -9.24 -6.40 -0.21
N ASP A 71 -9.72 -6.03 -1.39
CA ASP A 71 -9.50 -6.75 -2.65
C ASP A 71 -8.82 -5.85 -3.69
N VAL A 72 -7.77 -5.14 -3.24
CA VAL A 72 -6.98 -4.23 -4.09
C VAL A 72 -5.75 -4.98 -4.56
N TRP A 73 -5.61 -5.17 -5.88
CA TRP A 73 -4.51 -5.93 -6.46
C TRP A 73 -3.56 -5.01 -7.22
N PHE A 74 -2.27 -5.07 -6.89
CA PHE A 74 -1.23 -4.34 -7.61
C PHE A 74 -0.30 -5.28 -8.36
N ASP A 75 -0.05 -4.92 -9.61
CA ASP A 75 1.08 -5.43 -10.37
C ASP A 75 2.39 -4.88 -9.78
N THR A 76 3.37 -5.77 -9.59
CA THR A 76 4.64 -5.44 -8.95
C THR A 76 5.49 -4.45 -9.76
N ASP A 77 5.41 -4.50 -11.10
CA ASP A 77 6.12 -3.56 -11.96
C ASP A 77 5.49 -2.16 -11.86
N MET A 78 4.16 -2.07 -11.76
CA MET A 78 3.48 -0.80 -11.51
C MET A 78 3.87 -0.20 -10.15
N TRP A 79 3.92 -1.03 -9.11
CA TRP A 79 4.36 -0.59 -7.78
C TRP A 79 5.79 -0.05 -7.80
N ASP A 80 6.71 -0.82 -8.40
CA ASP A 80 8.12 -0.43 -8.49
C ASP A 80 8.31 0.85 -9.32
N LYS A 81 7.58 0.96 -10.44
CA LYS A 81 7.58 2.17 -11.25
C LYS A 81 7.06 3.37 -10.46
N PHE A 82 5.94 3.23 -9.74
CA PHE A 82 5.39 4.30 -8.92
C PHE A 82 6.39 4.78 -7.85
N ARG A 83 7.05 3.84 -7.16
CA ARG A 83 8.10 4.15 -6.17
C ARG A 83 9.29 4.88 -6.77
N ILE A 84 9.79 4.42 -7.92
CA ILE A 84 10.88 5.11 -8.64
C ILE A 84 10.42 6.52 -9.02
N ASP A 85 9.19 6.62 -9.50
CA ASP A 85 8.64 7.86 -9.99
C ASP A 85 8.45 8.91 -8.89
N LEU A 86 8.10 8.49 -7.66
CA LEU A 86 7.99 9.35 -6.47
C LEU A 86 9.29 10.10 -6.16
N SER A 87 10.44 9.51 -6.47
CA SER A 87 11.76 10.12 -6.22
C SER A 87 12.18 11.11 -7.31
N SER A 88 11.45 11.19 -8.42
CA SER A 88 11.82 12.02 -9.56
C SER A 88 11.51 13.50 -9.33
N LYS A 89 12.41 14.35 -9.82
CA LYS A 89 12.26 15.81 -9.78
C LYS A 89 11.55 16.41 -11.00
N GLU A 90 11.25 15.59 -12.00
CA GLU A 90 10.69 16.05 -13.27
C GLU A 90 9.16 16.19 -13.20
N PRO A 91 8.57 17.19 -13.89
CA PRO A 91 7.12 17.28 -14.03
C PRO A 91 6.55 16.03 -14.70
N LYS A 92 5.68 15.31 -13.99
CA LYS A 92 4.98 14.13 -14.51
C LYS A 92 3.78 13.79 -13.65
N ILE A 93 2.94 12.90 -14.21
CA ILE A 93 1.82 12.30 -13.51
C ILE A 93 2.23 10.90 -13.07
N LEU A 94 2.20 10.65 -11.77
CA LEU A 94 2.42 9.36 -11.14
C LEU A 94 1.06 8.71 -10.90
N LYS A 95 0.96 7.42 -11.17
CA LYS A 95 -0.27 6.65 -10.98
C LYS A 95 0.07 5.32 -10.32
N LEU A 96 -0.59 5.04 -9.20
CA LEU A 96 -0.71 3.72 -8.63
C LEU A 96 -2.18 3.33 -8.72
N LEU A 97 -2.47 2.38 -9.61
CA LEU A 97 -3.81 1.89 -9.89
C LEU A 97 -3.83 0.42 -9.53
N ASP A 98 -4.91 -0.05 -8.92
CA ASP A 98 -5.11 -1.49 -8.85
C ASP A 98 -5.52 -2.05 -10.22
N MET A 99 -5.40 -3.36 -10.37
CA MET A 99 -5.71 -4.05 -11.63
C MET A 99 -7.18 -3.90 -12.07
N SER A 100 -8.10 -3.60 -11.14
CA SER A 100 -9.52 -3.38 -11.44
C SER A 100 -9.89 -1.89 -11.58
N GLU A 101 -8.92 -0.99 -11.40
CA GLU A 101 -9.09 0.47 -11.32
C GLU A 101 -10.11 0.97 -10.27
N TYR A 102 -10.35 0.18 -9.24
CA TYR A 102 -11.17 0.46 -8.06
C TYR A 102 -10.42 1.27 -7.00
N PHE A 103 -9.10 1.23 -6.99
CA PHE A 103 -8.25 2.14 -6.27
C PHE A 103 -7.41 2.96 -7.26
N ARG A 104 -7.37 4.28 -7.05
CA ARG A 104 -6.53 5.17 -7.84
C ARG A 104 -5.82 6.15 -6.92
N PHE A 105 -4.50 6.14 -7.00
CA PHE A 105 -3.67 7.15 -6.36
C PHE A 105 -2.83 7.85 -7.41
N VAL A 106 -3.22 9.09 -7.70
CA VAL A 106 -2.63 9.92 -8.74
C VAL A 106 -1.96 11.12 -8.11
N ILE A 107 -0.73 11.40 -8.52
CA ILE A 107 0.02 12.58 -8.11
C ILE A 107 0.50 13.29 -9.37
N GLU A 108 0.04 14.51 -9.58
CA GLU A 108 0.49 15.37 -10.65
C GLU A 108 1.46 16.41 -10.09
N ARG A 109 2.70 16.38 -10.58
CA ARG A 109 3.67 17.42 -10.29
C ARG A 109 3.49 18.58 -11.27
N THR A 110 3.02 19.70 -10.77
CA THR A 110 2.97 20.97 -11.51
C THR A 110 4.26 21.76 -11.31
N ALA A 111 4.34 22.95 -11.92
CA ALA A 111 5.47 23.87 -11.73
C ALA A 111 5.58 24.46 -10.31
N THR A 112 4.49 24.44 -9.53
CA THR A 112 4.40 25.15 -8.24
C THR A 112 3.96 24.26 -7.08
N CYS A 113 3.40 23.09 -7.33
CA CYS A 113 2.85 22.21 -6.29
C CYS A 113 2.63 20.78 -6.82
N PHE A 114 2.23 19.89 -5.91
CA PHE A 114 1.66 18.59 -6.23
C PHE A 114 0.14 18.62 -6.06
N GLU A 115 -0.57 18.15 -7.07
CA GLU A 115 -1.99 17.86 -7.01
C GLU A 115 -2.17 16.36 -6.86
N ILE A 116 -2.84 15.95 -5.78
CA ILE A 116 -2.98 14.56 -5.39
C ILE A 116 -4.46 14.20 -5.42
N THR A 117 -4.77 13.09 -6.07
CA THR A 117 -6.12 12.51 -6.08
C THR A 117 -6.03 11.07 -5.57
N ILE A 118 -6.78 10.77 -4.53
CA ILE A 118 -6.93 9.41 -3.98
C ILE A 118 -8.39 9.02 -4.11
N GLN A 119 -8.65 7.91 -4.79
CA GLN A 119 -9.99 7.42 -5.05
C GLN A 119 -10.09 5.95 -4.67
N LEU A 120 -11.15 5.61 -3.94
CA LEU A 120 -11.63 4.24 -3.76
C LEU A 120 -13.04 4.14 -4.34
N HIS A 121 -13.27 3.11 -5.13
CA HIS A 121 -14.49 2.84 -5.87
C HIS A 121 -14.88 1.38 -5.73
N GLU A 122 -16.12 1.10 -5.37
CA GLU A 122 -16.67 -0.25 -5.34
C GLU A 122 -17.98 -0.31 -6.15
N PRO A 123 -18.08 -1.24 -7.11
CA PRO A 123 -19.35 -1.50 -7.76
C PRO A 123 -20.30 -2.21 -6.81
N ILE A 124 -21.44 -1.60 -6.50
CA ILE A 124 -22.53 -2.30 -5.82
C ILE A 124 -23.43 -2.92 -6.88
N ILE A 125 -23.45 -4.25 -6.93
CA ILE A 125 -24.37 -5.00 -7.77
C ILE A 125 -25.79 -4.49 -7.51
N SER A 126 -26.47 -4.03 -8.56
CA SER A 126 -27.85 -3.51 -8.58
C SER A 126 -28.15 -2.17 -7.88
N GLN A 127 -27.19 -1.51 -7.22
CA GLN A 127 -27.43 -0.25 -6.48
C GLN A 127 -26.52 0.92 -6.87
N GLY A 128 -25.64 0.76 -7.85
CA GLY A 128 -24.76 1.82 -8.34
C GLY A 128 -23.33 1.63 -7.85
N THR A 129 -22.64 2.72 -7.52
CA THR A 129 -21.23 2.69 -7.13
C THR A 129 -21.01 3.50 -5.86
N ILE A 130 -20.23 2.96 -4.92
CA ILE A 130 -19.67 3.77 -3.83
C ILE A 130 -18.36 4.34 -4.33
N ARG A 131 -18.17 5.65 -4.19
CA ARG A 131 -16.92 6.35 -4.45
C ARG A 131 -16.58 7.23 -3.27
N LEU A 132 -15.40 7.03 -2.71
CA LEU A 132 -14.77 7.99 -1.81
C LEU A 132 -13.56 8.58 -2.53
N GLU A 133 -13.50 9.91 -2.60
CA GLU A 133 -12.45 10.61 -3.31
C GLU A 133 -11.96 11.82 -2.50
N ALA A 134 -10.64 11.92 -2.42
CA ALA A 134 -9.95 13.02 -1.78
C ALA A 134 -9.06 13.73 -2.81
N HIS A 135 -9.14 15.06 -2.82
CA HIS A 135 -8.19 15.92 -3.53
C HIS A 135 -7.35 16.68 -2.51
N LEU A 136 -6.04 16.59 -2.66
CA LEU A 136 -5.07 17.25 -1.81
C LEU A 136 -4.13 18.09 -2.67
N LYS A 137 -3.62 19.16 -2.07
CA LYS A 137 -2.57 19.99 -2.64
C LYS A 137 -1.41 20.03 -1.67
N SER A 138 -0.20 19.78 -2.15
CA SER A 138 1.03 19.87 -1.35
C SER A 138 2.05 20.75 -2.05
N ASP A 139 2.84 21.49 -1.26
CA ASP A 139 3.96 22.26 -1.77
C ASP A 139 5.07 21.35 -2.32
N LEU A 140 5.89 21.87 -3.24
CA LEU A 140 6.99 21.12 -3.87
C LEU A 140 8.05 20.67 -2.86
N ASP A 141 8.33 21.51 -1.87
CA ASP A 141 9.30 21.24 -0.79
C ASP A 141 8.61 20.74 0.48
N GLY A 142 7.30 20.47 0.41
CA GLY A 142 6.50 19.99 1.53
C GLY A 142 6.88 18.57 1.97
N PRO A 143 6.60 18.20 3.24
CA PRO A 143 6.97 16.89 3.77
C PRO A 143 6.16 15.74 3.14
N PHE A 144 5.05 16.04 2.46
CA PHE A 144 4.11 15.04 1.92
C PHE A 144 4.82 13.99 1.05
N LEU A 145 5.48 14.40 -0.03
CA LEU A 145 6.10 13.44 -0.96
C LEU A 145 7.30 12.74 -0.36
N ARG A 146 8.03 13.42 0.52
CA ARG A 146 9.14 12.80 1.24
C ARG A 146 8.62 11.66 2.13
N ASN A 147 7.63 11.95 2.96
CA ASN A 147 7.02 10.95 3.84
C ASN A 147 6.40 9.80 3.03
N LEU A 148 5.78 10.11 1.90
CA LEU A 148 5.24 9.09 0.99
C LEU A 148 6.36 8.22 0.39
N GLY A 149 7.42 8.85 -0.10
CA GLY A 149 8.60 8.15 -0.62
C GLY A 149 9.26 7.27 0.45
N ASP A 150 9.36 7.76 1.68
CA ASP A 150 9.90 7.02 2.83
C ASP A 150 9.02 5.81 3.18
N ALA A 151 7.69 5.97 3.18
CA ALA A 151 6.75 4.88 3.46
C ALA A 151 6.81 3.77 2.40
N PHE A 152 6.75 4.13 1.12
CA PHE A 152 6.97 3.18 0.01
C PHE A 152 8.40 2.61 0.00
N GLY A 153 9.36 3.38 0.50
CA GLY A 153 10.76 3.00 0.63
C GLY A 153 11.00 1.91 1.66
N ALA A 154 10.35 2.03 2.82
CA ALA A 154 10.41 1.13 3.97
C ALA A 154 9.52 -0.11 3.83
N CYS A 155 8.57 -0.11 2.89
CA CYS A 155 7.75 -1.27 2.57
C CYS A 155 8.64 -2.45 2.11
N PRO A 156 8.52 -3.64 2.70
CA PRO A 156 9.25 -4.82 2.23
C PRO A 156 8.85 -5.17 0.80
N LYS A 157 9.79 -5.68 0.01
CA LYS A 157 9.47 -6.34 -1.27
C LYS A 157 9.18 -7.81 -1.01
N PHE A 158 8.06 -8.27 -1.54
CA PHE A 158 7.59 -9.65 -1.38
C PHE A 158 7.74 -10.47 -2.68
N TRP A 159 8.23 -9.86 -3.75
CA TRP A 159 8.47 -10.41 -5.09
C TRP A 159 9.94 -10.32 -5.50
#